data_AF-A0A7S0Z8E1-F1
#
_entry.id   AF-A0A7S0Z8E1-F1
#
_cell.length_a   1.000
_cell.length_b   1.000
_cell.length_c   1.000
_cell.angle_alpha   90.00
_cell.angle_beta   90.00
_cell.angle_gamma   90.00
#
_symmetry.space_group_name_H-M   'P 1'
#
loop_
_entity.id
_entity.type
_entity.pdbx_description
1 polymer ?
#
loop_
_entity_poly.entity_id
_entity_poly.type
_entity_poly.pdbx_seq_one_letter_code
_entity_poly.pdbx_strand_id
1 'polypeptide(L)'
;ERSVESLRMILTHVTALNASHIVLASGSPRRRDILRALGLTDVVVRASSFAEDLDKNAYDGAHAYAQATAMAKARDVYEMFVRDGGGEVGDGVPDVIIGADTVVESRDGAVMEKPSDER
;
A
#
# COMPACT_ATOMS: atom_id res chain seq x y z
N GLU A 1 -3.19 3.92 -25.08
CA GLU A 1 -4.28 4.91 -24.90
C GLU A 1 -4.93 4.86 -23.52
N ARG A 2 -5.55 3.74 -23.09
CA ARG A 2 -6.13 3.59 -21.72
C ARG A 2 -5.24 4.04 -20.55
N SER A 3 -3.93 3.76 -20.60
CA SER A 3 -2.98 4.16 -19.54
C SER A 3 -2.81 5.68 -19.42
N VAL A 4 -2.82 6.40 -20.55
CA VAL A 4 -2.67 7.86 -20.58
C VAL A 4 -3.96 8.55 -20.11
N GLU A 5 -5.12 7.97 -20.42
CA GLU A 5 -6.43 8.41 -19.92
C GLU A 5 -6.54 8.27 -18.39
N SER A 6 -6.10 7.14 -17.83
CA SER A 6 -6.07 6.91 -16.38
C SER A 6 -5.05 7.81 -15.65
N LEU A 7 -3.89 8.06 -16.26
CA LEU A 7 -2.93 9.04 -15.76
C LEU A 7 -3.49 10.46 -15.79
N ARG A 8 -4.24 10.82 -16.85
CA ARG A 8 -4.99 12.08 -16.90
C ARG A 8 -5.99 12.20 -15.76
N MET A 9 -6.70 11.13 -15.41
CA MET A 9 -7.68 11.15 -14.32
C MET A 9 -7.07 11.44 -12.94
N ILE A 10 -5.93 10.84 -12.59
CA ILE A 10 -5.29 11.16 -11.30
C ILE A 10 -4.76 12.60 -11.33
N LEU A 11 -4.07 12.98 -12.41
CA LEU A 11 -3.45 14.31 -12.52
C LEU A 11 -4.47 15.46 -12.44
N THR A 12 -5.69 15.29 -12.95
CA THR A 12 -6.77 16.28 -12.81
C THR A 12 -7.26 16.46 -11.37
N HIS A 13 -7.02 15.48 -10.50
CA HIS A 13 -7.48 15.50 -9.11
C HIS A 13 -6.35 15.66 -8.08
N VAL A 14 -5.09 15.80 -8.52
CA VAL A 14 -3.92 15.92 -7.62
C VAL A 14 -4.10 17.00 -6.56
N THR A 15 -4.65 18.17 -6.91
CA THR A 15 -4.91 19.24 -5.94
C THR A 15 -5.88 18.81 -4.84
N ALA A 16 -6.97 18.11 -5.19
CA ALA A 16 -7.93 17.62 -4.22
C ALA A 16 -7.37 16.47 -3.38
N LEU A 17 -6.58 15.58 -4.00
CA LEU A 17 -5.93 14.47 -3.32
C LEU A 17 -4.86 14.94 -2.33
N ASN A 18 -4.06 15.95 -2.66
CA ASN A 18 -3.08 16.54 -1.72
C ASN A 18 -3.75 17.32 -0.58
N ALA A 19 -5.01 17.71 -0.72
CA ALA A 19 -5.79 18.29 0.38
C ALA A 19 -6.40 17.22 1.30
N SER A 20 -6.30 15.93 0.96
CA SER A 20 -6.79 14.81 1.76
C SER A 20 -5.68 14.23 2.64
N HIS A 21 -6.03 13.68 3.79
CA HIS A 21 -5.09 12.95 4.64
C HIS A 21 -4.85 11.54 4.07
N ILE A 22 -3.82 11.41 3.22
CA ILE A 22 -3.43 10.16 2.58
C ILE A 22 -2.27 9.50 3.32
N VAL A 23 -2.46 8.25 3.74
CA VAL A 23 -1.43 7.42 4.37
C VAL A 23 -1.01 6.26 3.46
N LEU A 24 0.30 6.11 3.23
CA LEU A 24 0.89 4.93 2.62
C LEU A 24 1.25 3.90 3.70
N ALA A 25 0.54 2.76 3.67
CA ALA A 25 0.73 1.63 4.58
C ALA A 25 1.97 0.77 4.21
N SER A 26 3.11 1.41 3.91
CA SER A 26 4.31 0.73 3.42
C SER A 26 5.61 1.43 3.78
N GLY A 27 6.57 0.68 4.30
CA GLY A 27 7.95 1.15 4.53
C GLY A 27 8.83 1.22 3.27
N SER A 28 8.32 0.95 2.06
CA SER A 28 9.14 0.91 0.83
C SER A 28 9.42 2.33 0.30
N PRO A 29 10.70 2.77 0.18
CA PRO A 29 11.03 4.08 -0.40
C PRO A 29 10.53 4.22 -1.84
N ARG A 30 10.65 3.15 -2.64
CA ARG A 30 10.22 3.12 -4.04
C ARG A 30 8.74 3.44 -4.22
N ARG A 31 7.86 2.96 -3.32
CA ARG A 31 6.40 3.20 -3.43
C ARG A 31 6.07 4.66 -3.15
N ARG A 32 6.73 5.27 -2.17
CA ARG A 32 6.62 6.71 -1.90
C ARG A 32 7.09 7.52 -3.12
N ASP A 33 8.21 7.14 -3.72
CA ASP A 33 8.77 7.88 -4.85
C ASP A 33 7.85 7.81 -6.09
N ILE A 34 7.18 6.66 -6.31
CA ILE A 34 6.15 6.52 -7.36
C ILE A 34 4.97 7.46 -7.09
N LEU A 35 4.43 7.52 -5.87
CA LEU A 35 3.31 8.41 -5.55
C LEU A 35 3.70 9.89 -5.73
N ARG A 36 4.92 10.27 -5.33
CA ARG A 36 5.45 11.62 -5.58
C ARG A 36 5.56 11.94 -7.07
N ALA A 37 6.03 10.99 -7.88
CA ALA A 37 6.11 11.16 -9.33
C ALA A 37 4.72 11.34 -9.99
N LEU A 38 3.66 10.87 -9.35
CA LEU A 38 2.26 11.10 -9.75
C LEU A 38 1.69 12.43 -9.24
N GLY A 39 2.47 13.23 -8.51
CA GLY A 39 2.06 14.51 -7.95
C GLY A 39 1.49 14.46 -6.53
N LEU A 40 1.45 13.27 -5.89
CA LEU A 40 1.00 13.11 -4.52
C LEU A 40 2.17 13.37 -3.55
N THR A 41 2.29 14.63 -3.11
CA THR A 41 3.46 15.12 -2.37
C THR A 41 3.34 14.99 -0.86
N ASP A 42 2.10 15.04 -0.35
CA ASP A 42 1.79 15.15 1.08
C ASP A 42 1.36 13.81 1.70
N VAL A 43 1.82 12.69 1.11
CA VAL A 43 1.52 11.35 1.60
C VAL A 43 2.33 11.02 2.86
N VAL A 44 1.64 10.74 3.95
CA VAL A 44 2.22 10.27 5.21
C VAL A 44 2.61 8.79 5.08
N VAL A 45 3.81 8.42 5.55
CA VAL A 45 4.27 7.02 5.50
C VAL A 45 4.12 6.38 6.87
N ARG A 46 3.33 5.30 6.96
CA ARG A 46 3.20 4.48 8.16
C ARG A 46 3.29 3.01 7.79
N ALA A 47 4.36 2.33 8.21
CA ALA A 47 4.51 0.91 7.89
C ALA A 47 3.59 0.05 8.76
N SER A 48 2.91 -0.91 8.13
CA SER A 48 2.15 -1.96 8.81
C SER A 48 3.08 -2.87 9.62
N SER A 49 2.58 -3.33 10.77
CA SER A 49 3.15 -4.35 11.64
C SER A 49 2.62 -5.77 11.38
N PHE A 50 1.58 -5.89 10.53
CA PHE A 50 1.02 -7.17 10.08
C PHE A 50 2.11 -8.17 9.67
N ALA A 51 2.07 -9.37 10.28
CA ALA A 51 2.93 -10.49 9.91
C ALA A 51 2.53 -11.01 8.52
N GLU A 52 3.48 -11.11 7.60
CA GLU A 52 3.25 -11.66 6.26
C GLU A 52 3.20 -13.20 6.30
N ASP A 53 2.27 -13.76 7.08
CA ASP A 53 2.18 -15.19 7.40
C ASP A 53 0.89 -15.86 6.86
N LEU A 54 0.22 -15.21 5.91
CA LEU A 54 -0.95 -15.77 5.23
C LEU A 54 -0.59 -17.06 4.49
N ASP A 55 -1.48 -18.07 4.56
CA ASP A 55 -1.29 -19.32 3.81
C ASP A 55 -1.41 -19.05 2.30
N LYS A 56 -0.30 -19.15 1.59
CA LYS A 56 -0.21 -18.94 0.13
C LYS A 56 -1.13 -19.88 -0.65
N ASN A 57 -1.42 -21.07 -0.13
CA ASN A 57 -2.29 -22.05 -0.79
C ASN A 57 -3.78 -21.74 -0.62
N ALA A 58 -4.15 -20.80 0.26
CA ALA A 58 -5.53 -20.41 0.49
C ALA A 58 -6.06 -19.42 -0.55
N TYR A 59 -5.25 -19.00 -1.52
CA TYR A 59 -5.58 -17.97 -2.49
C TYR A 59 -5.45 -18.48 -3.93
N ASP A 60 -6.26 -17.92 -4.82
CA ASP A 60 -6.23 -18.19 -6.25
C ASP A 60 -5.02 -17.48 -6.91
N GLY A 61 -3.83 -18.04 -6.70
CA GLY A 61 -2.58 -17.54 -7.26
C GLY A 61 -2.02 -16.28 -6.59
N ALA A 62 -0.88 -15.83 -7.12
CA ALA A 62 -0.07 -14.77 -6.52
C ALA A 62 -0.80 -13.42 -6.42
N HIS A 63 -1.68 -13.12 -7.37
CA HIS A 63 -2.42 -11.86 -7.38
C HIS A 63 -3.42 -11.75 -6.23
N ALA A 64 -4.17 -12.83 -5.96
CA ALA A 64 -5.15 -12.88 -4.87
C ALA A 64 -4.46 -12.84 -3.51
N TYR A 65 -3.33 -13.55 -3.38
CA TYR A 65 -2.46 -13.47 -2.21
C TYR A 65 -1.98 -12.04 -1.95
N ALA A 66 -1.37 -11.38 -2.95
CA ALA A 66 -0.86 -10.03 -2.82
C ALA A 66 -1.97 -9.01 -2.48
N GLN A 67 -3.16 -9.18 -3.07
CA GLN A 67 -4.31 -8.32 -2.76
C GLN A 67 -4.75 -8.48 -1.30
N ALA A 68 -4.83 -9.71 -0.80
CA ALA A 68 -5.18 -9.99 0.59
C ALA A 68 -4.15 -9.42 1.56
N THR A 69 -2.86 -9.63 1.30
CA THR A 69 -1.76 -9.07 2.11
C THR A 69 -1.78 -7.54 2.09
N ALA A 70 -2.00 -6.91 0.94
CA ALA A 70 -2.09 -5.45 0.82
C ALA A 70 -3.28 -4.89 1.63
N MET A 71 -4.44 -5.56 1.59
CA MET A 71 -5.62 -5.20 2.38
C MET A 71 -5.36 -5.34 3.88
N ALA A 72 -4.75 -6.44 4.30
CA ALA A 72 -4.39 -6.67 5.70
C ALA A 72 -3.46 -5.58 6.24
N LYS A 73 -2.45 -5.18 5.46
CA LYS A 73 -1.54 -4.08 5.81
C LYS A 73 -2.25 -2.73 5.93
N ALA A 74 -3.16 -2.41 5.01
CA ALA A 74 -3.95 -1.18 5.09
C ALA A 74 -4.85 -1.18 6.35
N ARG A 75 -5.46 -2.32 6.66
CA ARG A 75 -6.32 -2.49 7.83
C ARG A 75 -5.54 -2.39 9.14
N ASP A 76 -4.36 -2.99 9.22
CA ASP A 76 -3.49 -2.87 10.39
C ASP A 76 -3.17 -1.39 10.68
N VAL A 77 -2.75 -0.65 9.66
CA VAL A 77 -2.48 0.79 9.80
C VAL A 77 -3.73 1.56 10.23
N TYR A 78 -4.91 1.27 9.67
CA TYR A 78 -6.17 1.85 10.11
C TYR A 78 -6.43 1.60 11.60
N GLU A 79 -6.29 0.35 12.04
CA GLU A 79 -6.50 -0.03 13.43
C GLU A 79 -5.50 0.66 14.37
N MET A 80 -4.25 0.87 13.94
CA MET A 80 -3.29 1.66 14.70
C MET A 80 -3.77 3.11 14.87
N PHE A 81 -4.26 3.78 13.82
CA PHE A 81 -4.82 5.13 13.95
C PHE A 81 -6.01 5.20 14.90
N VAL A 82 -6.89 4.19 14.85
CA VAL A 82 -8.04 4.09 15.77
C VAL A 82 -7.59 3.90 17.22
N ARG A 83 -6.62 3.00 17.46
CA ARG A 83 -6.08 2.71 18.81
C ARG A 83 -5.31 3.89 19.39
N ASP A 84 -4.51 4.56 18.57
CA ASP A 84 -3.67 5.70 18.97
C ASP A 84 -4.49 7.00 19.11
N GLY A 85 -5.82 6.95 18.93
CA GLY A 85 -6.70 8.12 19.07
C GLY A 85 -6.52 9.19 17.99
N GLY A 86 -6.01 8.82 16.81
CA GLY A 86 -5.74 9.75 15.71
C GLY A 86 -4.28 10.12 15.47
N GLY A 87 -3.32 9.30 15.92
CA GLY A 87 -1.88 9.42 15.61
C GLY A 87 -1.11 10.46 16.45
N GLU A 88 0.23 10.40 16.41
CA GLU A 88 1.14 11.34 17.12
C GLU A 88 1.06 12.79 16.58
N VAL A 89 0.50 12.95 15.39
CA VAL A 89 0.16 14.22 14.77
C VAL A 89 -1.36 14.25 14.78
N GLY A 90 -2.00 15.24 15.40
CA GLY A 90 -3.45 15.30 15.67
C GLY A 90 -4.39 15.35 14.46
N ASP A 91 -4.11 14.55 13.43
CA ASP A 91 -4.71 14.56 12.10
C ASP A 91 -5.85 13.54 11.97
N GLY A 92 -6.21 12.85 13.05
CA GLY A 92 -7.39 11.98 13.10
C GLY A 92 -7.25 10.72 12.24
N VAL A 93 -8.39 10.09 11.93
CA VAL A 93 -8.43 8.91 11.05
C VAL A 93 -8.15 9.36 9.60
N PRO A 94 -7.26 8.70 8.85
CA PRO A 94 -6.96 9.08 7.47
C PRO A 94 -8.16 8.98 6.55
N ASP A 95 -8.26 9.90 5.57
CA ASP A 95 -9.27 9.85 4.51
C ASP A 95 -9.04 8.66 3.57
N VAL A 96 -7.76 8.36 3.29
CA VAL A 96 -7.35 7.29 2.38
C VAL A 96 -6.12 6.58 2.95
N ILE A 97 -6.18 5.25 2.99
CA ILE A 97 -5.03 4.39 3.30
C ILE A 97 -4.70 3.55 2.07
N ILE A 98 -3.44 3.62 1.63
CA ILE A 98 -2.93 2.90 0.47
C ILE A 98 -2.12 1.71 0.97
N GLY A 99 -2.69 0.50 0.86
CA GLY A 99 -1.99 -0.77 1.02
C GLY A 99 -1.34 -1.23 -0.27
N ALA A 100 -0.16 -1.86 -0.17
CA ALA A 100 0.50 -2.44 -1.33
C ALA A 100 1.37 -3.64 -0.95
N ASP A 101 1.29 -4.67 -1.78
CA ASP A 101 2.10 -5.87 -1.67
C ASP A 101 2.73 -6.22 -3.02
N THR A 102 3.84 -6.96 -3.01
CA THR A 102 4.56 -7.32 -4.23
C THR A 102 5.22 -8.67 -4.05
N VAL A 103 4.75 -9.63 -4.83
CA VAL A 103 5.26 -11.00 -4.89
C VAL A 103 5.64 -11.34 -6.33
N VAL A 104 6.39 -12.41 -6.50
CA VAL A 104 6.71 -12.99 -7.81
C VAL A 104 6.05 -14.36 -7.91
N GLU A 105 5.45 -14.66 -9.05
CA GLU A 105 4.92 -15.99 -9.35
C GLU A 105 5.92 -16.74 -10.23
N SER A 106 6.29 -17.96 -9.85
CA SER A 106 7.16 -18.82 -10.64
C SER A 106 6.41 -19.39 -11.85
N ARG A 107 7.14 -19.99 -12.81
CA ARG A 107 6.52 -20.70 -13.94
C ARG A 107 5.62 -21.86 -13.51
N ASP A 108 5.86 -22.40 -12.32
CA ASP A 108 5.13 -23.53 -11.75
C ASP A 108 3.97 -23.07 -10.84
N GLY A 109 3.68 -21.76 -10.80
CA GLY A 109 2.59 -21.17 -10.00
C GLY A 109 2.95 -20.91 -8.53
N ALA A 110 4.22 -21.00 -8.15
CA ALA A 110 4.64 -20.80 -6.77
C ALA A 110 4.80 -19.30 -6.43
N VAL A 111 4.21 -18.88 -5.30
CA VAL A 111 4.33 -17.50 -4.79
C VAL A 111 5.65 -17.32 -4.04
N MET A 112 6.50 -16.44 -4.56
CA MET A 112 7.80 -16.07 -3.99
C MET A 112 7.74 -14.66 -3.41
N GLU A 113 8.21 -14.53 -2.17
CA GLU A 113 8.31 -13.27 -1.46
C GLU A 113 9.75 -12.76 -1.46
N LYS A 114 10.04 -11.77 -0.63
CA LYS A 114 11.41 -11.33 -0.43
C LYS A 114 12.25 -12.50 0.12
N PRO A 115 13.52 -12.62 -0.32
CA PRO A 115 14.41 -13.61 0.25
C PRO A 115 14.58 -13.35 1.75
N SER A 116 14.63 -14.43 2.52
CA SER A 116 14.80 -14.40 3.98
C SER A 116 16.19 -13.97 4.40
N ASP A 117 17.17 -14.03 3.49
CA ASP A 117 18.53 -13.55 3.68
C ASP A 117 19.08 -12.87 2.41
N GLU A 118 20.25 -12.26 2.53
CA GLU A 118 20.92 -11.57 1.42
C GLU A 118 21.77 -12.53 0.55
N ARG A 119 21.71 -13.86 0.77
CA ARG A 119 22.64 -14.82 0.18
C ARG A 119 22.05 -15.61 -0.98
#